data_AF-A0AA45U1D2-F1
#
_entry.id   AF-A0AA45U1D2-F1
#
_cell.length_a   1.000
_cell.length_b   1.000
_cell.length_c   1.000
_cell.angle_alpha   90.00
_cell.angle_beta   90.00
_cell.angle_gamma   90.00
#
_symmetry.space_group_name_H-M   'P 1'
#
loop_
_entity.id
_entity.type
_entity.pdbx_description
1 polymer ?
#
loop_
_entity_poly.entity_id
_entity_poly.type
_entity_poly.pdbx_seq_one_letter_code
_entity_poly.pdbx_strand_id
1 'polypeptide(L)'
;MAASSPGVQIVLMPFNYHRWHSPVNGRIKKVRTVPGFFFAQPAPQQDYASSFPFLSHVNTRTVLFIESENPAIGEVAMVFVGLTEVSSCVATVKAGDLVQRGDEIGHFAFGGSTCCTLFDRSKIASLSITDSPELGDGGGGGSGEKLDNVVMVRQNIGLAL
;
A
#
# COMPACT_ATOMS: atom_id res chain seq x y z
N MET A 1 19.51 -8.22 16.19
CA MET A 1 18.12 -8.26 15.69
C MET A 1 18.04 -7.41 14.43
N ALA A 2 17.64 -7.98 13.29
CA ALA A 2 17.43 -7.18 12.08
C ALA A 2 16.20 -6.30 12.33
N ALA A 3 16.38 -4.99 12.29
CA ALA A 3 15.29 -4.08 12.53
C ALA A 3 14.44 -3.93 11.25
N SER A 4 13.12 -3.83 11.40
CA SER A 4 12.12 -3.88 10.33
C SER A 4 12.24 -2.72 9.32
N SER A 5 11.88 -2.95 8.05
CA SER A 5 11.74 -1.85 7.09
C SER A 5 10.62 -0.90 7.49
N PRO A 6 10.79 0.42 7.34
CA PRO A 6 9.72 1.38 7.62
C PRO A 6 8.58 1.17 6.61
N GLY A 7 7.36 1.31 7.10
CA GLY A 7 6.18 1.14 6.27
C GLY A 7 4.92 1.73 6.88
N VAL A 8 3.92 1.88 6.03
CA VAL A 8 2.58 2.35 6.38
C VAL A 8 1.58 1.28 6.00
N GLN A 9 0.60 1.02 6.86
CA GLN A 9 -0.53 0.15 6.56
C GLN A 9 -1.82 0.94 6.66
N ILE A 10 -2.68 0.80 5.66
CA ILE A 10 -3.97 1.47 5.54
C ILE A 10 -5.04 0.38 5.38
N VAL A 11 -6.13 0.50 6.12
CA VAL A 11 -7.32 -0.33 5.96
C VAL A 11 -8.37 0.45 5.18
N LEU A 12 -8.94 -0.18 4.17
CA LEU A 12 -10.02 0.37 3.35
C LEU A 12 -11.29 -0.39 3.67
N MET A 13 -12.25 0.32 4.27
CA MET A 13 -13.59 -0.20 4.55
C MET A 13 -14.36 -0.42 3.24
N PRO A 14 -15.45 -1.22 3.24
CA PRO A 14 -16.16 -1.58 2.00
C PRO A 14 -16.58 -0.41 1.11
N PHE A 15 -16.86 0.76 1.69
CA PHE A 15 -17.29 1.96 0.96
C PHE A 15 -16.16 2.93 0.62
N ASN A 16 -14.90 2.59 0.89
CA ASN A 16 -13.77 3.39 0.45
C ASN A 16 -13.47 3.20 -1.04
N TYR A 17 -12.56 4.03 -1.57
CA TYR A 17 -12.05 3.87 -2.92
C TYR A 17 -11.00 2.75 -2.97
N HIS A 18 -11.22 1.75 -3.83
CA HIS A 18 -10.48 0.47 -3.84
C HIS A 18 -9.49 0.32 -5.00
N ARG A 19 -9.07 1.42 -5.61
CA ARG A 19 -8.02 1.40 -6.65
C ARG A 19 -6.69 1.84 -6.06
N TRP A 20 -5.62 1.26 -6.57
CA TRP A 20 -4.26 1.44 -6.10
C TRP A 20 -3.52 2.31 -7.08
N HIS A 21 -2.75 3.27 -6.56
CA HIS A 21 -2.01 4.19 -7.39
C HIS A 21 -0.53 4.14 -7.03
N SER A 22 0.33 4.38 -8.02
CA SER A 22 1.77 4.43 -7.79
C SER A 22 2.12 5.61 -6.87
N PRO A 23 2.84 5.39 -5.76
CA PRO A 23 3.26 6.47 -4.88
C PRO A 23 4.46 7.26 -5.42
N VAL A 24 5.16 6.73 -6.44
CA VAL A 24 6.40 7.29 -6.98
C VAL A 24 6.44 7.17 -8.51
N ASN A 25 7.28 7.99 -9.14
CA ASN A 25 7.71 7.72 -10.52
C ASN A 25 8.72 6.57 -10.48
N GLY A 26 8.61 5.62 -11.40
CA GLY A 26 9.45 4.44 -11.37
C GLY A 26 9.16 3.39 -12.41
N ARG A 27 9.87 2.27 -12.27
CA ARG A 27 9.69 1.07 -13.05
C ARG A 27 9.15 -0.06 -12.17
N ILE A 28 8.12 -0.74 -12.64
CA ILE A 28 7.62 -1.95 -11.99
C ILE A 28 8.69 -3.04 -12.11
N LYS A 29 9.24 -3.50 -10.99
CA LYS A 29 10.25 -4.57 -10.97
C LYS A 29 9.61 -5.95 -10.99
N LYS A 30 8.53 -6.10 -10.23
CA LYS A 30 7.87 -7.38 -10.04
C LYS A 30 6.44 -7.19 -9.59
N VAL A 31 5.56 -8.03 -10.10
CA VAL A 31 4.18 -8.17 -9.63
C VAL A 31 3.95 -9.65 -9.37
N ARG A 32 3.40 -9.99 -8.21
CA ARG A 32 3.05 -11.37 -7.86
C ARG A 32 1.77 -11.39 -7.05
N THR A 33 0.74 -12.00 -7.63
CA THR A 33 -0.44 -12.41 -6.87
C THR A 33 -0.18 -13.78 -6.25
N VAL A 34 -0.42 -13.89 -4.95
CA VAL A 34 -0.46 -15.16 -4.22
C VAL A 34 -1.93 -15.46 -3.96
N PRO A 35 -2.50 -16.49 -4.61
CA PRO A 35 -3.84 -16.95 -4.30
C PRO A 35 -3.93 -17.35 -2.83
N GLY A 36 -5.06 -17.04 -2.21
CA GLY A 36 -5.36 -17.41 -0.84
C GLY A 36 -6.84 -17.64 -0.65
N PHE A 37 -7.22 -17.89 0.60
CA PHE A 37 -8.59 -18.11 1.02
C PHE A 37 -9.30 -16.79 1.28
N PHE A 38 -10.61 -16.85 1.40
CA PHE A 38 -11.44 -15.76 1.88
C PHE A 38 -12.46 -16.40 2.82
N PHE A 39 -12.74 -15.71 3.92
CA PHE A 39 -13.61 -16.21 4.97
C PHE A 39 -14.79 -15.25 5.08
N ALA A 40 -16.00 -15.77 4.95
CA ALA A 40 -17.20 -14.99 5.19
C ALA A 40 -17.17 -14.39 6.60
N GLN A 41 -17.90 -13.29 6.79
CA GLN A 41 -18.03 -12.69 8.11
C GLN A 41 -18.54 -13.76 9.10
N PRO A 42 -17.85 -13.97 10.23
CA PRO A 42 -18.26 -14.98 11.19
C PRO A 42 -19.58 -14.58 11.86
N ALA A 43 -20.23 -15.53 12.54
CA ALA A 43 -21.48 -15.27 13.25
C ALA A 43 -21.33 -14.09 14.23
N PRO A 44 -22.40 -13.32 14.54
CA PRO A 44 -22.32 -12.09 15.36
C PRO A 44 -21.64 -12.27 16.74
N GLN A 45 -21.60 -13.49 17.25
CA GLN A 45 -20.99 -13.85 18.55
C GLN A 45 -19.47 -14.09 18.48
N GLN A 46 -18.87 -14.11 17.29
CA GLN A 46 -17.44 -14.34 17.11
C GLN A 46 -16.70 -13.03 16.88
N ASP A 47 -15.64 -12.81 17.67
CA ASP A 47 -14.74 -11.67 17.46
C ASP A 47 -13.86 -11.89 16.23
N TYR A 48 -14.28 -11.33 15.11
CA TYR A 48 -13.54 -11.36 13.85
C TYR A 48 -12.18 -10.63 13.95
N ALA A 49 -12.06 -9.62 14.82
CA ALA A 49 -10.85 -8.80 14.92
C ALA A 49 -9.64 -9.62 15.39
N SER A 50 -9.87 -10.64 16.22
CA SER A 50 -8.83 -11.56 16.70
C SER A 50 -8.07 -12.31 15.59
N SER A 51 -8.66 -12.46 14.39
CA SER A 51 -8.02 -13.14 13.25
C SER A 51 -7.27 -12.20 12.31
N PHE A 52 -7.36 -10.88 12.50
CA PHE A 52 -6.78 -9.89 11.58
C PHE A 52 -5.27 -10.05 11.35
N PRO A 53 -4.45 -10.35 12.38
CA PRO A 53 -3.01 -10.55 12.19
C PRO A 53 -2.66 -11.70 11.21
N PHE A 54 -3.56 -12.66 11.03
CA PHE A 54 -3.33 -13.82 10.16
C PHE A 54 -3.80 -13.61 8.72
N LEU A 55 -4.61 -12.57 8.44
CA LEU A 55 -5.22 -12.39 7.12
C LEU A 55 -4.19 -12.23 6.01
N SER A 56 -3.07 -11.55 6.26
CA SER A 56 -1.97 -11.42 5.28
C SER A 56 -1.30 -12.76 4.90
N HIS A 57 -1.44 -13.78 5.74
CA HIS A 57 -0.87 -15.11 5.48
C HIS A 57 -1.82 -15.99 4.67
N VAL A 58 -3.13 -15.88 4.93
CA VAL A 58 -4.14 -16.79 4.37
C VAL A 58 -4.90 -16.18 3.19
N ASN A 59 -5.06 -14.86 3.14
CA ASN A 59 -5.87 -14.22 2.10
C ASN A 59 -5.11 -14.06 0.78
N THR A 60 -5.89 -13.96 -0.29
CA THR A 60 -5.36 -13.54 -1.58
C THR A 60 -4.71 -12.17 -1.42
N ARG A 61 -3.50 -12.06 -1.97
CA ARG A 61 -2.72 -10.82 -1.91
C ARG A 61 -1.89 -10.62 -3.15
N THR A 62 -1.70 -9.38 -3.54
CA THR A 62 -0.79 -8.98 -4.62
C THR A 62 0.36 -8.19 -4.04
N VAL A 63 1.58 -8.63 -4.32
CA VAL A 63 2.82 -7.96 -3.96
C VAL A 63 3.41 -7.32 -5.21
N LEU A 64 3.71 -6.03 -5.15
CA LEU A 64 4.24 -5.24 -6.24
C LEU A 64 5.49 -4.50 -5.78
N PHE A 65 6.52 -4.45 -6.63
CA PHE A 65 7.78 -3.76 -6.37
C PHE A 65 7.99 -2.68 -7.43
N ILE A 66 8.33 -1.47 -7.00
CA ILE A 66 8.63 -0.31 -7.85
C ILE A 66 10.05 0.14 -7.54
N GLU A 67 10.90 0.17 -8.55
CA GLU A 67 12.19 0.86 -8.48
C GLU A 67 11.93 2.33 -8.78
N SER A 68 12.06 3.18 -7.76
CA SER A 68 11.84 4.62 -7.92
C SER A 68 12.92 5.25 -8.79
N GLU A 69 12.54 6.21 -9.62
CA GLU A 69 13.48 7.08 -10.32
C GLU A 69 14.28 7.98 -9.37
N ASN A 70 13.77 8.23 -8.15
CA ASN A 70 14.51 8.93 -7.10
C ASN A 70 15.39 7.93 -6.31
N PRO A 71 16.72 7.97 -6.45
CA PRO A 71 17.62 7.02 -5.79
C PRO A 71 17.65 7.16 -4.25
N ALA A 72 17.16 8.30 -3.74
CA ALA A 72 17.04 8.54 -2.31
C ALA A 72 15.78 7.88 -1.70
N ILE A 73 14.78 7.49 -2.52
CA ILE A 73 13.65 6.65 -2.09
C ILE A 73 14.02 5.17 -2.26
N GLY A 74 14.65 4.82 -3.40
CA GLY A 74 15.03 3.45 -3.72
C GLY A 74 13.84 2.58 -4.11
N GLU A 75 13.87 1.31 -3.71
CA GLU A 75 12.79 0.37 -4.00
C GLU A 75 11.63 0.54 -3.01
N VAL A 76 10.41 0.53 -3.55
CA VAL A 76 9.15 0.55 -2.80
C VAL A 76 8.43 -0.77 -3.04
N ALA A 77 8.05 -1.45 -1.96
CA ALA A 77 7.22 -2.66 -2.03
C ALA A 77 5.81 -2.33 -1.53
N MET A 78 4.80 -2.75 -2.28
CA MET A 78 3.39 -2.60 -1.93
C MET A 78 2.73 -3.97 -1.84
N VAL A 79 1.97 -4.19 -0.78
CA VAL A 79 1.23 -5.43 -0.53
C VAL A 79 -0.24 -5.09 -0.39
N PHE A 80 -1.05 -5.61 -1.31
CA PHE A 80 -2.49 -5.45 -1.34
C PHE A 80 -3.14 -6.75 -0.90
N VAL A 81 -3.95 -6.72 0.15
CA VAL A 81 -4.60 -7.90 0.75
C VAL A 81 -6.11 -7.66 0.78
N GLY A 82 -6.88 -8.55 0.15
CA GLY A 82 -8.33 -8.56 0.28
C GLY A 82 -8.74 -9.02 1.68
N LEU A 83 -9.80 -8.46 2.27
CA LEU A 83 -10.32 -8.85 3.58
C LEU A 83 -11.71 -9.50 3.46
N THR A 84 -12.03 -10.41 4.37
CA THR A 84 -13.35 -11.07 4.48
C THR A 84 -13.79 -11.72 3.16
N GLU A 85 -14.66 -11.06 2.39
CA GLU A 85 -15.27 -11.57 1.14
C GLU A 85 -14.46 -11.20 -0.11
N VAL A 86 -13.39 -10.41 0.04
CA VAL A 86 -12.60 -9.91 -1.09
C VAL A 86 -11.49 -10.88 -1.47
N SER A 87 -11.63 -11.52 -2.62
CA SER A 87 -10.59 -12.36 -3.22
C SER A 87 -9.92 -11.71 -4.43
N SER A 88 -10.44 -10.60 -4.94
CA SER A 88 -9.94 -9.93 -6.13
C SER A 88 -8.81 -8.96 -5.79
N CYS A 89 -7.56 -9.36 -6.05
CA CYS A 89 -6.40 -8.47 -6.02
C CYS A 89 -5.83 -8.34 -7.43
N VAL A 90 -6.36 -7.40 -8.22
CA VAL A 90 -6.05 -7.30 -9.66
C VAL A 90 -5.01 -6.21 -9.90
N ALA A 91 -3.81 -6.59 -10.30
CA ALA A 91 -2.82 -5.64 -10.82
C ALA A 91 -3.14 -5.28 -12.28
N THR A 92 -3.01 -4.00 -12.63
CA THR A 92 -3.18 -3.49 -14.01
C THR A 92 -1.84 -3.29 -14.73
N VAL A 93 -0.74 -3.48 -14.02
CA VAL A 93 0.64 -3.33 -14.53
C VAL A 93 1.41 -4.65 -14.44
N LYS A 94 2.51 -4.74 -15.18
CA LYS A 94 3.44 -5.88 -15.21
C LYS A 94 4.89 -5.41 -15.03
N ALA A 95 5.77 -6.36 -14.73
CA ALA A 95 7.20 -6.10 -14.64
C ALA A 95 7.72 -5.47 -15.95
N GLY A 96 8.52 -4.42 -15.82
CA GLY A 96 9.07 -3.63 -16.92
C GLY A 96 8.29 -2.36 -17.23
N ASP A 97 7.02 -2.26 -16.84
CA ASP A 97 6.21 -1.06 -17.11
C ASP A 97 6.79 0.16 -16.39
N LEU A 98 6.66 1.32 -17.03
CA LEU A 98 6.96 2.62 -16.43
C LEU A 98 5.67 3.21 -15.88
N VAL A 99 5.75 3.81 -14.69
CA VAL A 99 4.62 4.44 -14.01
C VAL A 99 5.03 5.81 -13.51
N GLN A 100 4.12 6.77 -13.60
CA GLN A 100 4.20 8.04 -12.92
C GLN A 100 3.45 7.96 -11.59
N ARG A 101 3.82 8.82 -10.65
CA ARG A 101 3.09 8.98 -9.40
C ARG A 101 1.64 9.34 -9.71
N GLY A 102 0.72 8.62 -9.09
CA GLY A 102 -0.72 8.78 -9.30
C GLY A 102 -1.28 7.90 -10.41
N ASP A 103 -0.47 7.19 -11.21
CA ASP A 103 -0.98 6.22 -12.17
C ASP A 103 -1.64 5.04 -11.45
N GLU A 104 -2.76 4.54 -11.97
CA GLU A 104 -3.42 3.36 -11.43
C GLU A 104 -2.61 2.08 -11.73
N ILE A 105 -2.32 1.32 -10.68
CA ILE A 105 -1.49 0.10 -10.74
C ILE A 105 -2.27 -1.17 -10.35
N GLY A 106 -3.52 -1.04 -9.92
CA GLY A 106 -4.42 -2.15 -9.66
C GLY A 106 -5.65 -1.76 -8.89
N HIS A 107 -6.46 -2.75 -8.51
CA HIS A 107 -7.68 -2.54 -7.73
C HIS A 107 -8.16 -3.82 -7.04
N PHE A 108 -9.01 -3.63 -6.02
CA PHE A 108 -9.95 -4.63 -5.54
C PHE A 108 -11.30 -4.46 -6.25
N ALA A 109 -11.99 -5.54 -6.58
CA ALA A 109 -13.28 -5.43 -7.28
C ALA A 109 -14.41 -4.93 -6.35
N PHE A 110 -14.42 -5.35 -5.08
CA PHE A 110 -15.41 -4.95 -4.07
C PHE A 110 -15.00 -5.45 -2.67
N GLY A 111 -15.40 -4.75 -1.60
CA GLY A 111 -15.37 -5.18 -0.18
C GLY A 111 -14.22 -4.58 0.65
N GLY A 112 -13.98 -5.11 1.86
CA GLY A 112 -12.91 -4.62 2.73
C GLY A 112 -11.51 -5.02 2.23
N SER A 113 -10.51 -4.16 2.43
CA SER A 113 -9.13 -4.48 2.03
C SER A 113 -8.10 -3.78 2.91
N THR A 114 -6.83 -4.20 2.81
CA THR A 114 -5.72 -3.47 3.41
C THR A 114 -4.55 -3.38 2.43
N CYS A 115 -3.87 -2.24 2.48
CA CYS A 115 -2.67 -1.95 1.70
C CYS A 115 -1.51 -1.69 2.68
N CYS A 116 -0.37 -2.30 2.43
CA CYS A 116 0.87 -2.00 3.14
C CYS A 116 1.93 -1.54 2.13
N THR A 117 2.53 -0.38 2.39
CA THR A 117 3.65 0.14 1.62
C THR A 117 4.90 0.11 2.49
N LEU A 118 5.96 -0.50 1.98
CA LEU A 118 7.26 -0.66 2.61
C LEU A 118 8.31 0.08 1.79
N PHE A 119 9.25 0.71 2.49
CA PHE A 119 10.35 1.43 1.88
C PHE A 119 11.69 0.80 2.22
N ASP A 120 12.70 1.02 1.38
CA ASP A 120 14.07 0.62 1.66
C ASP A 120 14.58 1.26 2.97
N ARG A 121 14.87 0.41 3.96
CA ARG A 121 15.37 0.82 5.27
C ARG A 121 16.68 1.60 5.20
N SER A 122 17.53 1.31 4.22
CA SER A 122 18.81 2.00 4.05
C SER A 122 18.63 3.45 3.60
N LYS A 123 17.47 3.77 3.01
CA LYS A 123 17.15 5.04 2.37
C LYS A 123 16.33 5.98 3.24
N ILE A 124 15.44 5.42 4.08
CA ILE A 124 14.51 6.21 4.89
C ILE A 124 15.02 6.36 6.33
N ALA A 125 15.17 7.61 6.79
CA ALA A 125 15.57 7.91 8.17
C ALA A 125 14.37 7.88 9.11
N SER A 126 13.30 8.56 8.72
CA SER A 126 12.05 8.61 9.45
C SER A 126 10.85 8.56 8.49
N LEU A 127 9.73 8.06 9.01
CA LEU A 127 8.45 8.03 8.29
C LEU A 127 7.42 8.75 9.16
N SER A 128 6.86 9.82 8.63
CA SER A 128 5.76 10.56 9.27
C SER A 128 4.49 10.42 8.43
N ILE A 129 3.34 10.35 9.11
CA ILE A 129 2.03 10.35 8.48
C ILE A 129 1.35 11.64 8.93
N THR A 130 0.87 12.43 7.97
CA THR A 130 0.19 13.70 8.28
C THR A 130 -1.05 13.87 7.42
N ASP A 131 -2.00 14.62 7.96
CA ASP A 131 -3.16 15.18 7.30
C ASP A 131 -2.96 16.68 6.98
N SER A 132 -1.83 17.27 7.39
CA SER A 132 -1.54 18.69 7.17
C SER A 132 -1.31 18.99 5.69
N PRO A 133 -2.13 19.85 5.06
CA PRO A 133 -1.96 20.21 3.65
C PRO A 133 -0.71 21.06 3.38
N GLU A 134 -0.07 21.58 4.43
CA GLU A 134 1.10 22.47 4.35
C GLU A 134 2.43 21.72 4.29
N LEU A 135 2.44 20.44 4.71
CA LEU A 135 3.60 19.59 4.60
C LEU A 135 3.69 19.07 3.15
N GLY A 136 4.79 19.40 2.47
CA GLY A 136 5.10 18.84 1.16
C GLY A 136 5.15 17.31 1.20
N ASP A 137 5.08 16.67 0.03
CA ASP A 137 5.07 15.21 -0.15
C ASP A 137 6.39 14.49 0.20
N GLY A 138 7.25 15.12 1.01
CA GLY A 138 8.57 14.60 1.35
C GLY A 138 9.55 14.62 0.17
N GLY A 139 9.30 15.41 -0.89
CA GLY A 139 10.25 15.67 -1.96
C GLY A 139 11.52 16.34 -1.45
N GLY A 140 12.44 15.53 -0.91
CA GLY A 140 13.68 16.01 -0.31
C GLY A 140 14.53 16.80 -1.29
N GLY A 141 14.87 18.02 -0.89
CA GLY A 141 15.99 18.76 -1.43
C GLY A 141 17.30 18.21 -0.85
N GLY A 142 18.25 17.89 -1.72
CA GLY A 142 19.64 17.58 -1.34
C GLY A 142 20.08 16.15 -1.63
N SER A 143 21.04 16.00 -2.54
CA SER A 143 21.69 14.72 -2.83
C SER A 143 22.59 14.29 -1.67
N GLY A 144 22.17 13.31 -0.86
CA GLY A 144 23.07 12.56 0.01
C GLY A 144 22.59 12.27 1.44
N GLU A 145 21.52 12.90 1.90
CA GLU A 145 20.93 12.62 3.22
C GLU A 145 19.71 11.69 3.11
N LYS A 146 19.46 10.89 4.15
CA LYS A 146 18.28 10.02 4.22
C LYS A 146 17.01 10.89 4.22
N LEU A 147 15.99 10.46 3.49
CA LEU A 147 14.73 11.21 3.38
C LEU A 147 13.86 11.05 4.63
N ASP A 148 13.22 12.15 5.02
CA ASP A 148 12.05 12.17 5.89
C ASP A 148 10.81 12.13 5.00
N ASN A 149 10.15 10.96 4.93
CA ASN A 149 8.98 10.80 4.09
C ASN A 149 7.71 11.18 4.85
N VAL A 150 6.90 12.05 4.24
CA VAL A 150 5.56 12.41 4.67
C VAL A 150 4.54 11.62 3.84
N VAL A 151 3.84 10.67 4.46
CA VAL A 151 2.66 10.06 3.82
C VAL A 151 1.45 10.94 4.12
N MET A 152 0.97 11.62 3.08
CA MET A 152 -0.26 12.41 3.16
C MET A 152 -1.49 11.49 3.14
N VAL A 153 -2.28 11.48 4.22
CA VAL A 153 -3.59 10.81 4.25
C VAL A 153 -4.65 11.81 3.84
N ARG A 154 -4.88 11.98 2.53
CA ARG A 154 -6.02 12.75 2.05
C ARG A 154 -7.25 11.84 1.96
N GLN A 155 -8.06 11.78 3.02
CA GLN A 155 -9.47 11.40 2.86
C GLN A 155 -10.32 12.67 2.73
N ASN A 156 -10.61 13.04 1.48
CA ASN A 156 -11.83 13.77 1.13
C ASN A 156 -12.34 13.18 -0.18
N ILE A 157 -12.99 12.03 -0.07
CA ILE A 157 -13.94 11.58 -1.10
C ILE A 157 -15.22 12.30 -0.72
N GLY A 158 -15.74 13.13 -1.65
CA GLY A 158 -16.84 14.06 -1.40
C GLY A 158 -17.96 13.46 -0.55
N LEU A 159 -18.57 14.31 0.27
CA LEU A 159 -19.81 14.03 0.98
C LEU A 159 -20.70 13.16 0.08
N ALA A 160 -20.89 11.90 0.46
CA ALA A 160 -21.98 11.10 -0.06
C ALA A 160 -23.24 11.50 0.71
N LEU A 161 -23.65 12.76 0.53
CA LEU A 161 -25.01 13.30 0.62
C LEU A 161 -25.10 14.51 -0.33
#